data_AF-L7MA88-F1
#
_entry.id   AF-L7MA88-F1
#
_cell.length_a   1.000
_cell.length_b   1.000
_cell.length_c   1.000
_cell.angle_alpha   90.00
_cell.angle_beta   90.00
_cell.angle_gamma   90.00
#
_symmetry.space_group_name_H-M   'P 1'
#
loop_
_entity.id
_entity.type
_entity.pdbx_description
1 polymer ?
#
loop_
_entity_poly.entity_id
_entity_poly.type
_entity_poly.pdbx_seq_one_letter_code
_entity_poly.pdbx_strand_id
1 'polypeptide(L)'
;MVQVFPWAAFLLIIACYLGHGSGTSSTNCDPFNMQTPAGLKVVGCAPICQKRTDPVKASRSKMECLIVSPEARNHIVVDVNYTCELGICDGDNNCNSSDLFIGCWKPLPITQKRGWLPVPPHACWKM
;
A
#
# COMPACT_ATOMS: atom_id res chain seq x y z
N MET A 1 31.46 41.17 -40.38
CA MET A 1 30.08 41.28 -39.88
C MET A 1 29.24 40.25 -40.59
N VAL A 2 28.69 39.27 -39.88
CA VAL A 2 27.26 38.88 -39.89
C VAL A 2 27.11 37.96 -38.67
N GLN A 3 26.55 38.50 -37.59
CA GLN A 3 26.07 37.72 -36.45
C GLN A 3 24.87 36.89 -36.89
N VAL A 4 24.95 35.57 -36.77
CA VAL A 4 23.80 34.68 -36.88
C VAL A 4 23.30 34.38 -35.47
N PHE A 5 22.14 34.95 -35.15
CA PHE A 5 21.43 34.82 -33.89
C PHE A 5 21.01 33.36 -33.63
N PRO A 6 21.39 32.72 -32.51
CA PRO A 6 20.96 31.37 -32.19
C PRO A 6 19.64 31.42 -31.42
N TRP A 7 18.53 31.68 -32.11
CA TRP A 7 17.19 31.72 -31.50
C TRP A 7 16.34 30.46 -31.73
N ALA A 8 16.90 29.43 -32.37
CA ALA A 8 16.16 28.22 -32.77
C ALA A 8 16.37 26.99 -31.85
N ALA A 9 16.66 27.20 -30.56
CA ALA A 9 16.88 26.11 -29.61
C ALA A 9 15.89 26.11 -28.41
N PHE A 10 14.80 26.86 -28.47
CA PHE A 10 13.90 27.03 -27.32
C PHE A 10 12.53 26.34 -27.39
N LEU A 11 12.23 25.56 -28.46
CA LEU A 11 10.90 24.95 -28.63
C LEU A 11 10.86 23.42 -28.62
N LEU A 12 11.83 22.74 -28.00
CA LEU A 12 11.78 21.27 -27.81
C LEU A 12 11.82 20.83 -26.34
N ILE A 13 11.42 21.69 -25.40
CA ILE A 13 11.33 21.34 -23.97
C ILE A 13 9.93 21.62 -23.42
N ILE A 14 8.85 21.32 -24.15
CA ILE A 14 7.48 21.43 -23.59
C ILE A 14 6.59 20.26 -24.03
N ALA A 15 7.15 19.05 -24.15
CA ALA A 15 6.35 17.83 -24.31
C ALA A 15 6.29 16.97 -23.04
N CYS A 16 7.19 17.17 -22.07
CA CYS A 16 7.24 16.35 -20.85
C CYS A 16 6.42 16.92 -19.68
N TYR A 17 5.85 18.12 -19.80
CA TYR A 17 5.07 18.74 -18.72
C TYR A 17 3.57 18.54 -18.84
N LEU A 18 3.06 18.13 -20.01
CA LEU A 18 1.67 17.70 -20.17
C LEU A 18 1.55 16.21 -19.85
N GLY A 19 1.95 15.83 -18.63
CA GLY A 19 1.44 14.62 -18.01
C GLY A 19 -0.08 14.79 -17.89
N HIS A 20 -0.81 14.11 -18.76
CA HIS A 20 -2.26 14.01 -18.72
C HIS A 20 -2.65 13.31 -17.41
N GLY A 21 -2.78 14.10 -16.34
CA GLY A 21 -3.27 13.65 -15.05
C GLY A 21 -4.75 13.34 -15.18
N SER A 22 -5.07 12.18 -15.74
CA SER A 22 -6.36 11.55 -15.50
C SER A 22 -6.49 11.45 -13.99
N GLY A 23 -7.35 12.27 -13.42
CA GLY A 23 -7.73 12.24 -12.02
C GLY A 23 -8.39 10.91 -11.72
N THR A 24 -7.59 9.86 -11.58
CA THR A 24 -8.00 8.67 -10.86
C THR A 24 -8.19 9.16 -9.43
N SER A 25 -9.44 9.28 -9.02
CA SER A 25 -9.80 9.47 -7.62
C SER A 25 -9.33 8.21 -6.89
N SER A 26 -8.04 8.17 -6.56
CA SER A 26 -7.41 7.10 -5.81
C SER A 26 -8.09 7.09 -4.46
N THR A 27 -9.00 6.14 -4.28
CA THR A 27 -9.53 5.88 -2.95
C THR A 27 -8.35 5.40 -2.12
N ASN A 28 -7.82 6.25 -1.24
CA ASN A 28 -6.78 5.86 -0.31
C ASN A 28 -7.40 4.85 0.66
N CYS A 29 -7.18 3.58 0.38
CA CYS A 29 -7.49 2.47 1.27
C CYS A 29 -6.19 2.14 2.00
N ASP A 30 -6.13 2.46 3.28
CA ASP A 30 -4.95 2.14 4.08
C ASP A 30 -5.05 0.67 4.51
N PRO A 31 -4.06 -0.17 4.17
CA PRO A 31 -4.01 -1.52 4.70
C PRO A 31 -3.74 -1.45 6.20
N PHE A 32 -4.65 -2.03 6.99
CA PHE A 32 -4.46 -2.17 8.42
C PHE A 32 -3.41 -3.27 8.63
N ASN A 33 -2.16 -2.88 8.84
CA ASN A 33 -1.06 -3.83 9.03
C ASN A 33 -0.65 -3.91 10.50
N MET A 34 -0.17 -5.08 10.89
CA MET A 34 0.52 -5.33 12.15
C MET A 34 1.84 -6.03 11.90
N GLN A 35 2.77 -5.86 12.82
CA GLN A 35 4.06 -6.52 12.79
C GLN A 35 3.96 -7.81 13.60
N THR A 36 4.58 -8.87 13.08
CA THR A 36 4.69 -10.17 13.74
C THR A 36 6.14 -10.68 13.62
N PRO A 37 6.53 -11.74 14.34
CA PRO A 37 7.83 -12.39 14.15
C PRO A 37 8.06 -12.90 12.72
N ALA A 38 6.99 -13.15 11.97
CA ALA A 38 7.03 -13.58 10.57
C ALA A 38 6.97 -12.40 9.57
N GLY A 39 7.06 -11.16 10.04
CA GLY A 39 7.02 -9.94 9.22
C GLY A 39 5.69 -9.18 9.32
N LEU A 40 5.43 -8.31 8.35
CA LEU A 40 4.17 -7.55 8.30
C LEU A 40 3.03 -8.45 7.82
N LYS A 41 1.91 -8.39 8.54
CA LYS A 41 0.67 -9.10 8.19
C LYS A 41 -0.50 -8.12 8.13
N VAL A 42 -1.45 -8.42 7.24
CA VAL A 42 -2.67 -7.64 7.09
C VAL A 42 -3.71 -8.06 8.13
N VAL A 43 -4.45 -7.09 8.66
CA VAL A 43 -5.59 -7.30 9.53
C VAL A 43 -6.82 -7.44 8.65
N GLY A 44 -7.47 -8.61 8.72
CA GLY A 44 -8.56 -8.97 7.82
C GLY A 44 -8.15 -9.01 6.33
N CYS A 45 -9.14 -9.28 5.49
CA CYS A 45 -8.95 -9.40 4.04
C CYS A 45 -9.62 -8.27 3.25
N ALA A 46 -10.64 -7.62 3.82
CA ALA A 46 -11.29 -6.47 3.21
C ALA A 46 -10.44 -5.20 3.33
N PRO A 47 -10.28 -4.41 2.24
CA PRO A 47 -9.64 -3.10 2.31
C PRO A 47 -10.56 -2.11 3.05
N ILE A 48 -10.01 -1.40 4.04
CA ILE A 48 -10.73 -0.34 4.75
C ILE A 48 -10.44 0.97 4.06
N CYS A 49 -11.47 1.63 3.54
CA CYS A 49 -11.36 2.86 2.79
C CYS A 49 -12.21 3.95 3.46
N GLN A 50 -11.64 5.14 3.69
CA GLN A 50 -12.35 6.25 4.37
C GLN A 50 -13.58 6.77 3.63
N LYS A 51 -13.69 6.48 2.34
CA LYS A 51 -14.83 6.82 1.50
C LYS A 51 -15.04 5.69 0.51
N ARG A 52 -16.14 4.94 0.58
CA ARG A 52 -16.66 4.31 -0.63
C ARG A 52 -18.13 3.97 -0.58
N THR A 53 -18.78 4.36 -1.67
CA THR A 53 -20.11 3.95 -2.12
C THR A 53 -20.04 2.60 -2.87
N ASP A 54 -18.84 2.07 -3.16
CA ASP A 54 -18.64 0.83 -3.92
C ASP A 54 -17.68 -0.14 -3.22
N PRO A 55 -17.90 -1.47 -3.27
CA PRO A 55 -16.93 -2.43 -2.75
C PRO A 55 -15.65 -2.42 -3.57
N VAL A 56 -14.49 -2.24 -2.93
CA VAL A 56 -13.18 -2.39 -3.61
C VAL A 56 -12.93 -3.86 -3.82
N LYS A 57 -12.87 -4.30 -5.09
CA LYS A 57 -12.42 -5.64 -5.45
C LYS A 57 -10.90 -5.75 -5.39
N ALA A 58 -10.32 -5.61 -4.20
CA ALA A 58 -8.94 -6.03 -3.97
C ALA A 58 -8.96 -7.49 -3.49
N SER A 59 -8.89 -8.44 -4.42
CA SER A 59 -8.90 -9.86 -4.06
C SER A 59 -7.58 -10.23 -3.38
N ARG A 60 -7.64 -10.54 -2.09
CA ARG A 60 -6.53 -11.07 -1.29
C ARG A 60 -6.63 -12.57 -1.05
N SER A 61 -7.41 -13.28 -1.88
CA SER A 61 -7.65 -14.71 -1.70
C SER A 61 -6.35 -15.50 -1.53
N LYS A 62 -6.34 -16.45 -0.60
CA LYS A 62 -5.21 -17.30 -0.21
C LYS A 62 -4.05 -16.59 0.49
N MET A 63 -4.17 -15.30 0.82
CA MET A 63 -3.19 -14.62 1.67
C MET A 63 -3.46 -14.91 3.15
N GLU A 64 -2.39 -14.98 3.94
CA GLU A 64 -2.48 -15.02 5.40
C GLU A 64 -2.91 -13.66 5.95
N CYS A 65 -3.79 -13.69 6.93
CA CYS A 65 -4.38 -12.52 7.58
C CYS A 65 -4.44 -12.73 9.10
N LEU A 66 -4.49 -11.63 9.83
CA LEU A 66 -4.78 -11.62 11.27
C LEU A 66 -6.27 -11.44 11.49
N ILE A 67 -6.86 -12.31 12.32
CA ILE A 67 -8.25 -12.19 12.77
C ILE A 67 -8.27 -11.20 13.94
N VAL A 68 -8.23 -9.93 13.57
CA VAL A 68 -8.37 -8.80 14.49
C VAL A 68 -9.39 -7.87 13.85
N SER A 69 -10.37 -7.38 14.61
CA SER A 69 -11.29 -6.40 14.05
C SER A 69 -10.55 -5.07 13.81
N PRO A 70 -10.93 -4.31 12.77
CA PRO A 70 -10.36 -2.97 12.53
C PRO A 70 -10.47 -2.06 13.76
N GLU A 71 -11.57 -2.17 14.50
CA GLU A 71 -11.84 -1.45 15.74
C GLU A 71 -10.85 -1.87 16.83
N ALA A 72 -10.64 -3.18 17.03
CA ALA A 72 -9.70 -3.68 18.04
C ALA A 72 -8.27 -3.17 17.78
N ARG A 73 -7.83 -3.14 16.52
CA ARG A 73 -6.51 -2.59 16.15
C ARG A 73 -6.35 -1.11 16.53
N ASN A 74 -7.43 -0.33 16.52
CA ASN A 74 -7.37 1.08 16.91
C ASN A 74 -7.12 1.25 18.42
N HIS A 75 -7.52 0.28 19.23
CA HIS A 75 -7.33 0.27 20.68
C HIS A 75 -6.07 -0.48 21.15
N ILE A 76 -5.42 -1.22 20.27
CA ILE A 76 -4.15 -1.90 20.58
C ILE A 76 -3.06 -0.86 20.90
N VAL A 77 -2.39 -1.08 22.04
CA VAL A 77 -1.25 -0.28 22.47
C VAL A 77 -0.07 -0.53 21.52
N VAL A 78 0.60 0.55 21.13
CA VAL A 78 1.75 0.50 20.24
C VAL A 78 2.89 -0.27 20.89
N ASP A 79 3.59 -1.10 20.11
CA ASP A 79 4.76 -1.87 20.53
C ASP A 79 4.52 -2.89 21.66
N VAL A 80 3.27 -3.17 21.99
CA VAL A 80 2.89 -4.24 22.92
C VAL A 80 2.58 -5.50 22.12
N ASN A 81 3.18 -6.61 22.55
CA ASN A 81 3.00 -7.92 21.92
C ASN A 81 1.72 -8.59 22.45
N TYR A 82 0.73 -8.73 21.57
CA TYR A 82 -0.51 -9.46 21.81
C TYR A 82 -0.48 -10.81 21.10
N THR A 83 -1.34 -11.72 21.53
CA THR A 83 -1.61 -12.96 20.79
C THR A 83 -2.71 -12.68 19.76
N CYS A 84 -2.37 -12.75 18.48
CA CYS A 84 -3.33 -12.68 17.38
C CYS A 84 -3.58 -14.07 16.80
N GLU A 85 -4.81 -14.31 16.41
CA GLU A 85 -5.20 -15.49 15.63
C GLU A 85 -4.89 -15.26 14.14
N LEU A 86 -4.39 -16.31 13.49
CA LEU A 86 -4.08 -16.35 12.07
C LEU A 86 -5.23 -16.98 11.28
N GLY A 87 -5.39 -16.50 10.06
CA GLY A 87 -6.34 -17.04 9.11
C GLY A 87 -5.87 -16.94 7.67
N ILE A 88 -6.71 -17.43 6.76
CA ILE A 88 -6.52 -17.37 5.32
C ILE A 88 -7.71 -16.67 4.67
N CYS A 89 -7.41 -15.74 3.77
CA CYS A 89 -8.41 -15.01 3.01
C CYS A 89 -9.14 -15.92 2.00
N ASP A 90 -10.47 -15.87 1.98
CA ASP A 90 -11.27 -16.50 0.92
C ASP A 90 -11.54 -15.56 -0.28
N GLY A 91 -12.38 -16.02 -1.21
CA GLY A 91 -12.82 -15.23 -2.37
C GLY A 91 -13.78 -14.09 -2.02
N ASP A 92 -14.38 -14.12 -0.83
CA ASP A 92 -15.37 -13.15 -0.34
C ASP A 92 -14.74 -12.08 0.57
N ASN A 93 -13.41 -12.09 0.72
CA ASN A 93 -12.63 -11.22 1.61
C ASN A 93 -12.92 -11.44 3.10
N ASN A 94 -13.29 -12.65 3.51
CA ASN A 94 -13.28 -13.05 4.91
C ASN A 94 -11.92 -13.66 5.27
N CYS A 95 -11.47 -13.43 6.50
CA CYS A 95 -10.30 -14.07 7.07
C CYS A 95 -10.75 -15.30 7.86
N ASN A 96 -10.62 -16.49 7.27
CA ASN A 96 -11.06 -17.73 7.90
C ASN A 96 -9.96 -18.27 8.82
N SER A 97 -10.33 -18.62 10.05
CA SER A 97 -9.37 -19.10 11.05
C SER A 97 -8.62 -20.34 10.57
N SER A 98 -7.34 -20.40 10.96
CA SER A 98 -6.47 -21.57 10.81
C SER A 98 -6.17 -22.22 12.16
N ASP A 99 -6.80 -21.79 13.26
CA ASP A 99 -6.50 -22.21 14.64
C ASP A 99 -5.02 -22.05 15.05
N LEU A 100 -4.30 -21.18 14.35
CA LEU A 100 -2.91 -20.84 14.62
C LEU A 100 -2.83 -19.46 15.26
N PHE A 101 -1.87 -19.27 16.16
CA PHE A 101 -1.68 -18.03 16.88
C PHE A 101 -0.25 -17.53 16.72
N ILE A 102 -0.10 -16.21 16.67
CA ILE A 102 1.19 -15.55 16.55
C ILE A 102 1.24 -14.29 17.42
N GLY A 103 2.44 -13.95 17.89
CA GLY A 103 2.68 -12.63 18.47
C GLY A 103 2.46 -11.52 17.44
N CYS A 104 1.78 -10.46 17.81
CA CYS A 104 1.47 -9.34 16.94
C CYS A 104 1.53 -8.02 17.71
N TRP A 105 1.96 -6.95 17.05
CA TRP A 105 1.98 -5.62 17.64
C TRP A 105 1.73 -4.54 16.60
N LYS A 106 1.20 -3.41 17.07
CA LYS A 106 1.07 -2.21 16.26
C LYS A 106 2.44 -1.53 16.16
N PRO A 107 2.96 -1.30 14.95
CA PRO A 107 4.28 -0.68 14.78
C PRO A 107 4.26 0.77 15.27
N LEU A 108 5.42 1.25 15.73
CA LEU A 108 5.61 2.66 16.08
C LEU A 108 5.32 3.56 14.85
N PRO A 109 4.72 4.76 15.04
CA PRO A 109 4.35 5.67 13.96
C PRO A 109 5.52 6.23 13.14
N ILE A 110 6.77 5.85 13.45
CA ILE A 110 7.99 6.31 12.78
C ILE A 110 8.41 5.50 11.54
N THR A 111 7.67 4.45 11.16
CA THR A 111 8.12 3.60 10.04
C THR A 111 6.98 2.98 9.21
N GLN A 112 6.03 3.80 8.74
CA GLN A 112 5.45 3.51 7.42
C GLN A 112 6.38 4.11 6.36
N LYS A 113 7.63 3.63 6.32
CA LYS A 113 8.37 3.63 5.05
C LYS A 113 7.58 2.68 4.16
N ARG A 114 6.59 3.24 3.44
CA ARG A 114 6.16 2.72 2.15
C ARG A 114 7.42 2.18 1.48
N GLY A 115 7.38 0.95 0.98
CA GLY A 115 8.46 0.33 0.22
C GLY A 115 8.79 1.11 -1.06
N TRP A 116 9.26 2.35 -0.91
CA TRP A 116 10.24 2.95 -1.79
C TRP A 116 11.56 2.29 -1.44
N LEU A 117 11.73 1.05 -1.91
CA LEU A 117 13.03 0.77 -2.50
C LEU A 117 13.28 1.93 -3.47
N PRO A 118 14.45 2.58 -3.47
CA PRO A 118 14.82 3.42 -4.60
C PRO A 118 14.71 2.51 -5.81
N VAL A 119 13.76 2.79 -6.70
CA VAL A 119 13.75 2.16 -8.02
C VAL A 119 15.14 2.45 -8.58
N PRO A 120 15.98 1.43 -8.86
CA PRO A 120 17.28 1.70 -9.43
C PRO A 120 17.04 2.52 -10.71
N PRO A 121 17.79 3.62 -10.95
CA PRO A 121 17.59 4.51 -12.09
C PRO A 121 17.83 3.86 -13.46
N HIS A 122 17.92 2.54 -13.52
CA HIS A 122 18.25 1.75 -14.69
C HIS A 122 17.11 0.83 -15.17
N ALA A 123 15.95 0.80 -14.50
CA ALA A 123 14.80 0.04 -14.99
C ALA A 123 13.90 0.89 -15.91
N CYS A 124 14.50 1.54 -16.91
CA CYS A 124 13.78 1.94 -18.12
C CYS A 124 13.84 0.75 -19.07
N TRP A 125 12.68 0.25 -19.47
CA TRP A 125 12.51 -0.86 -20.41
C TRP A 125 13.40 -0.70 -21.65
N LYS A 126 14.10 -1.78 -22.00
CA LYS A 126 14.53 -2.04 -23.37
C LYS A 126 13.37 -2.75 -24.07
N MET A 127 12.89 -2.15 -25.16
CA MET A 127 12.04 -2.79 -26.16
C MET A 127 12.69 -4.08 -26.67
#